data_AF-A0A7W7CQ06-F1
#
_entry.id   AF-A0A7W7CQ06-F1
#
_cell.length_a   1.000
_cell.length_b   1.000
_cell.length_c   1.000
_cell.angle_alpha   90.00
_cell.angle_beta   90.00
_cell.angle_gamma   90.00
#
_symmetry.space_group_name_H-M   'P 1'
#
loop_
_entity.id
_entity.type
_entity.pdbx_description
1 polymer ?
#
loop_
_entity_poly.entity_id
_entity_poly.type
_entity_poly.pdbx_seq_one_letter_code
_entity_poly.pdbx_strand_id
1 'polypeptide(L)'
;MLANILQALSLIGVVFALYFSSLQTRRLQKQIHLSNLYSRYEALHHANERYDAGLAMMFERPDLRPYIFERKKVDLTGDDLNRALIVADQMAGAVDHALRVGDRFPDDRHGDWTSVAQEMGRTPLFRMIVSEKPLDFPDLSKFFPN
;
A
#
# COMPACT_ATOMS: atom_id res chain seq x y z
N MET A 1 36.69 -13.74 52.62
CA MET A 1 37.19 -14.04 51.25
C MET A 1 36.12 -14.64 50.35
N LEU A 2 35.38 -15.68 50.78
CA LEU A 2 34.27 -16.27 50.01
C LEU A 2 33.19 -15.27 49.56
N ALA A 3 32.77 -14.35 50.43
CA ALA A 3 31.78 -13.32 50.08
C ALA A 3 32.24 -12.40 48.94
N ASN A 4 33.51 -11.99 48.92
CA ASN A 4 34.06 -11.12 47.87
C ASN A 4 34.16 -11.86 46.52
N ILE A 5 34.47 -13.16 46.55
CA ILE A 5 34.53 -14.00 45.35
C ILE A 5 33.12 -14.19 44.76
N LEU A 6 32.12 -14.47 45.61
CA LEU A 6 30.72 -14.55 45.21
C LEU A 6 30.20 -13.22 44.63
N GLN A 7 30.57 -12.10 45.24
CA GLN A 7 30.19 -10.77 44.77
C GLN A 7 30.82 -10.46 43.41
N ALA A 8 32.11 -10.76 43.23
CA ALA A 8 32.80 -10.62 41.94
C ALA A 8 32.17 -11.50 40.84
N LEU A 9 31.84 -12.77 41.15
CA LEU A 9 31.18 -13.68 40.22
C LEU A 9 29.77 -13.19 39.85
N SER A 10 29.02 -12.63 40.80
CA SER A 10 27.69 -12.07 40.54
C SER A 10 27.75 -10.86 39.60
N LEU A 11 28.76 -9.99 39.78
CA LEU A 11 28.96 -8.79 38.96
C LEU A 11 29.34 -9.17 37.52
N ILE A 12 30.19 -10.17 37.35
CA ILE A 12 30.51 -10.76 36.06
C ILE A 12 29.23 -11.33 35.40
N GLY A 13 28.41 -12.07 36.16
CA GLY A 13 27.13 -12.59 35.68
C GLY A 13 26.18 -11.52 35.17
N VAL A 14 26.06 -10.39 35.89
CA VAL A 14 25.24 -9.24 35.48
C VAL A 14 25.77 -8.61 34.19
N VAL A 15 27.08 -8.43 34.05
CA VAL A 15 27.69 -7.89 32.82
C VAL A 15 27.41 -8.79 31.62
N PHE A 16 27.56 -10.12 31.78
CA PHE A 16 27.23 -11.07 30.72
C PHE A 16 25.72 -11.04 30.38
N ALA A 17 24.84 -10.98 31.37
CA ALA A 17 23.39 -10.90 31.13
C ALA A 17 23.01 -9.63 30.35
N LEU A 18 23.56 -8.47 30.72
CA LEU A 18 23.35 -7.21 30.01
C LEU A 18 23.90 -7.25 28.58
N TYR A 19 25.08 -7.83 28.38
CA TYR A 19 25.67 -8.00 27.06
C TYR A 19 24.79 -8.88 26.16
N PHE A 20 24.35 -10.04 26.65
CA PHE A 20 23.45 -10.92 25.91
C PHE A 20 22.08 -10.28 25.64
N SER A 21 21.52 -9.55 26.61
CA SER A 21 20.29 -8.78 26.43
C SER A 21 20.44 -7.77 25.28
N SER A 22 21.55 -7.03 25.24
CA SER A 22 21.82 -6.06 24.16
C SER A 22 21.92 -6.71 22.78
N LEU A 23 22.53 -7.89 22.69
CA LEU A 23 22.64 -8.64 21.43
C LEU A 23 21.27 -9.19 20.97
N GLN A 24 20.46 -9.66 21.91
CA GLN A 24 19.09 -10.10 21.62
C GLN A 24 18.23 -8.93 21.13
N THR A 25 18.30 -7.77 21.78
CA THR A 25 17.59 -6.55 21.34
C THR A 25 18.00 -6.15 19.93
N ARG A 26 19.31 -6.19 19.62
CA ARG A 26 19.81 -5.88 18.26
C ARG A 26 19.30 -6.88 17.22
N ARG A 27 19.23 -8.18 17.53
CA ARG A 27 18.69 -9.20 16.62
C ARG A 27 17.18 -9.04 16.43
N LEU A 28 16.46 -8.76 17.51
CA LEU A 28 15.02 -8.50 17.48
C LEU A 28 14.71 -7.27 16.61
N GLN A 29 15.47 -6.18 16.76
CA GLN A 29 15.35 -5.00 15.90
C GLN A 29 15.55 -5.33 14.41
N LYS A 30 16.55 -6.15 14.07
CA LYS A 30 16.76 -6.61 12.70
C LYS A 30 15.60 -7.46 12.17
N GLN A 31 15.06 -8.35 13.00
CA GLN A 31 13.89 -9.17 12.63
C GLN A 31 12.64 -8.34 12.44
N ILE A 32 12.37 -7.37 13.31
CA ILE A 32 11.23 -6.45 13.17
C ILE A 32 11.37 -5.65 11.87
N HIS A 33 12.57 -5.15 11.57
CA HIS A 33 12.82 -4.43 10.33
C HIS A 33 12.56 -5.29 9.09
N LEU A 34 13.06 -6.53 9.06
CA LEU A 34 12.80 -7.48 7.97
C LEU A 34 11.32 -7.86 7.86
N SER A 35 10.64 -8.06 8.99
CA SER A 35 9.20 -8.34 9.04
C SER A 35 8.39 -7.18 8.47
N ASN A 36 8.73 -5.94 8.83
CA ASN A 36 8.07 -4.75 8.32
C ASN A 36 8.29 -4.59 6.80
N LEU A 37 9.50 -4.88 6.31
CA LEU A 37 9.79 -4.88 4.88
C LEU A 37 8.97 -5.95 4.14
N TYR A 38 8.87 -7.16 4.69
CA TYR A 38 8.10 -8.25 4.08
C TYR A 38 6.60 -7.92 4.05
N SER A 39 6.02 -7.49 5.18
CA SER A 39 4.61 -7.09 5.25
C SER A 39 4.29 -5.92 4.31
N ARG A 40 5.22 -4.97 4.14
CA ARG A 40 5.09 -3.89 3.16
C ARG A 40 5.07 -4.43 1.73
N TYR A 41 6.01 -5.31 1.39
CA TYR A 41 6.10 -5.92 0.05
C TYR A 41 4.82 -6.69 -0.29
N GLU A 42 4.33 -7.51 0.63
CA GLU A 42 3.10 -8.28 0.46
C GLU A 42 1.88 -7.38 0.24
N ALA A 43 1.74 -6.30 1.02
CA ALA A 43 0.65 -5.35 0.86
C ALA A 43 0.69 -4.60 -0.48
N LEU A 44 1.88 -4.16 -0.93
CA LEU A 44 2.05 -3.55 -2.25
C LEU A 44 1.86 -4.55 -3.39
N HIS A 45 2.28 -5.80 -3.20
CA HIS A 45 2.06 -6.86 -4.17
C HIS A 45 0.57 -7.10 -4.39
N HIS A 46 -0.23 -7.18 -3.34
CA HIS A 46 -1.69 -7.28 -3.47
C HIS A 46 -2.34 -6.07 -4.14
N ALA A 47 -1.82 -4.86 -3.92
CA ALA A 47 -2.28 -3.69 -4.67
C ALA A 47 -1.99 -3.85 -6.18
N ASN A 48 -0.77 -4.28 -6.53
CA ASN A 48 -0.39 -4.53 -7.91
C ASN A 48 -1.23 -5.64 -8.55
N GLU A 49 -1.45 -6.76 -7.88
CA GLU A 49 -2.29 -7.85 -8.39
C GLU A 49 -3.70 -7.39 -8.73
N ARG A 50 -4.31 -6.55 -7.87
CA ARG A 50 -5.64 -5.98 -8.14
C ARG A 50 -5.62 -5.01 -9.32
N TYR A 51 -4.57 -4.19 -9.41
CA TYR A 51 -4.38 -3.27 -10.53
C TYR A 51 -4.22 -4.05 -11.85
N ASP A 52 -3.37 -5.07 -11.87
CA ASP A 52 -3.15 -5.94 -13.03
C ASP A 52 -4.40 -6.73 -13.42
N ALA A 53 -5.21 -7.15 -12.45
CA ALA A 53 -6.51 -7.75 -12.74
C ALA A 53 -7.49 -6.76 -13.39
N GLY A 54 -7.49 -5.49 -12.96
CA GLY A 54 -8.20 -4.42 -13.66
C GLY A 54 -7.67 -4.22 -15.08
N LEU A 55 -6.34 -4.27 -15.27
CA LEU A 55 -5.73 -4.18 -16.60
C LEU A 55 -6.14 -5.36 -17.50
N ALA A 56 -6.18 -6.57 -16.95
CA ALA A 56 -6.61 -7.79 -17.64
C ALA A 56 -8.03 -7.67 -18.17
N MET A 57 -8.97 -7.15 -17.36
CA MET A 57 -10.35 -6.91 -17.78
C MET A 57 -10.44 -5.94 -18.97
N MET A 58 -9.53 -4.98 -19.09
CA MET A 58 -9.51 -4.10 -20.27
C MET A 58 -8.89 -4.76 -21.50
N PHE A 59 -7.98 -5.73 -21.35
CA PHE A 59 -7.49 -6.49 -22.50
C PHE A 59 -8.62 -7.29 -23.15
N GLU A 60 -9.58 -7.75 -22.35
CA GLU A 60 -10.82 -8.37 -22.86
C GLU A 60 -11.80 -7.35 -23.47
N ARG A 61 -11.68 -6.07 -23.08
CA ARG A 61 -12.58 -4.97 -23.49
C ARG A 61 -11.79 -3.72 -23.90
N PRO A 62 -11.10 -3.75 -25.05
CA PRO A 62 -10.28 -2.63 -25.52
C PRO A 62 -11.11 -1.36 -25.81
N ASP A 63 -12.42 -1.52 -26.00
CA ASP A 63 -13.42 -0.45 -26.11
C ASP A 63 -13.48 0.47 -24.88
N LEU A 64 -13.07 -0.02 -23.71
CA LEU A 64 -13.09 0.74 -22.46
C LEU A 64 -11.85 1.62 -22.25
N ARG A 65 -10.75 1.37 -22.98
CA ARG A 65 -9.47 2.09 -22.82
C ARG A 65 -9.59 3.60 -22.94
N PRO A 66 -10.37 4.18 -23.88
CA PRO A 66 -10.51 5.63 -23.99
C PRO A 66 -11.07 6.28 -22.72
N TYR A 67 -11.96 5.61 -22.00
CA TYR A 67 -12.57 6.15 -20.78
C TYR A 67 -11.65 6.07 -19.55
N ILE A 68 -10.75 5.08 -19.51
CA ILE A 68 -9.85 4.82 -18.38
C ILE A 68 -8.53 5.59 -18.52
N PHE A 69 -7.92 5.61 -19.71
CA PHE A 69 -6.60 6.22 -19.93
C PHE A 69 -6.61 7.51 -20.73
N GLU A 70 -7.53 7.65 -21.68
CA GLU A 70 -7.56 8.81 -22.58
C GLU A 70 -8.50 9.91 -22.07
N ARG A 71 -9.07 9.72 -20.87
CA ARG A 71 -9.98 10.67 -20.20
C ARG A 71 -11.20 11.03 -21.06
N LYS A 72 -11.65 10.11 -21.92
CA LYS A 72 -12.86 10.29 -22.71
C LYS A 72 -14.04 10.57 -21.77
N LYS A 73 -14.89 11.53 -22.16
CA LYS A 73 -16.14 11.80 -21.44
C LYS A 73 -16.98 10.52 -21.38
N VAL A 74 -17.58 10.24 -20.22
CA VAL A 74 -18.48 9.10 -20.06
C VAL A 74 -19.76 9.34 -20.87
N ASP A 75 -19.87 8.67 -22.01
CA ASP A 75 -21.05 8.59 -22.87
C ASP A 75 -21.64 7.16 -22.92
N LEU A 76 -21.11 6.27 -22.08
CA LEU A 76 -21.58 4.89 -21.91
C LEU A 76 -22.91 4.84 -21.15
N THR A 77 -23.74 3.84 -21.48
CA THR A 77 -25.02 3.58 -20.78
C THR A 77 -25.22 2.09 -20.57
N GLY A 78 -26.10 1.71 -19.63
CA GLY A 78 -26.47 0.32 -19.38
C GLY A 78 -25.28 -0.58 -19.02
N ASP A 79 -25.19 -1.72 -19.69
CA ASP A 79 -24.18 -2.75 -19.40
C ASP A 79 -22.74 -2.29 -19.64
N ASP A 80 -22.50 -1.46 -20.67
CA ASP A 80 -21.15 -0.97 -20.96
C ASP A 80 -20.67 0.01 -19.89
N LEU A 81 -21.58 0.83 -19.35
CA LEU A 81 -21.29 1.70 -18.21
C LEU A 81 -20.97 0.86 -16.95
N ASN A 82 -21.77 -0.16 -16.67
CA ASN A 82 -21.54 -1.05 -15.53
C ASN A 82 -20.18 -1.77 -15.63
N ARG A 83 -19.81 -2.25 -16.83
CA ARG A 83 -18.49 -2.87 -17.06
C ARG A 83 -17.36 -1.88 -16.84
N ALA A 84 -17.47 -0.67 -17.38
CA ALA A 84 -16.47 0.38 -17.18
C ALA A 84 -16.32 0.72 -15.69
N LEU A 85 -17.43 0.80 -14.96
CA LEU A 85 -17.45 1.07 -13.53
C LEU A 85 -16.78 -0.05 -12.72
N ILE A 86 -17.00 -1.33 -13.05
CA ILE A 86 -16.34 -2.46 -12.37
C ILE A 86 -14.82 -2.37 -12.51
N VAL A 87 -14.32 -2.09 -13.71
CA VAL A 87 -12.87 -1.93 -13.93
C VAL A 87 -12.34 -0.72 -13.17
N ALA A 88 -13.05 0.40 -13.21
CA ALA A 88 -12.67 1.61 -12.49
C ALA A 88 -12.68 1.40 -10.96
N ASP A 89 -13.65 0.66 -10.40
CA ASP A 89 -13.75 0.32 -8.98
C ASP A 89 -12.51 -0.46 -8.52
N GLN A 90 -12.16 -1.49 -9.29
CA GLN A 90 -11.03 -2.36 -8.98
C GLN A 90 -9.69 -1.62 -9.05
N MET A 91 -9.50 -0.78 -10.07
CA MET A 91 -8.30 0.04 -10.20
C MET A 91 -8.23 1.14 -9.11
N ALA A 92 -9.35 1.78 -8.79
CA ALA A 92 -9.42 2.79 -7.72
C ALA A 92 -9.10 2.17 -6.35
N GLY A 93 -9.64 0.99 -6.04
CA GLY A 93 -9.36 0.28 -4.80
C GLY A 93 -7.90 -0.17 -4.70
N ALA A 94 -7.27 -0.55 -5.82
CA ALA A 94 -5.84 -0.86 -5.85
C ALA A 94 -4.97 0.36 -5.52
N VAL A 95 -5.28 1.51 -6.13
CA VAL A 95 -4.53 2.76 -5.89
C VAL A 95 -4.77 3.30 -4.48
N ASP A 96 -6.00 3.29 -3.97
CA ASP A 96 -6.30 3.67 -2.59
C ASP A 96 -5.49 2.83 -1.59
N HIS A 97 -5.44 1.51 -1.80
CA HIS A 97 -4.64 0.62 -0.97
C HIS A 97 -3.14 0.94 -1.04
N ALA A 98 -2.62 1.16 -2.25
CA ALA A 98 -1.21 1.51 -2.45
C ALA A 98 -0.83 2.84 -1.79
N LEU A 99 -1.70 3.86 -1.87
CA LEU A 99 -1.52 5.14 -1.18
C LEU A 99 -1.45 4.93 0.33
N ARG A 100 -2.39 4.17 0.90
CA ARG A 100 -2.42 3.88 2.34
C ARG A 100 -1.17 3.14 2.83
N VAL A 101 -0.65 2.22 2.04
CA VAL A 101 0.59 1.49 2.35
C VAL A 101 1.80 2.43 2.20
N GLY A 102 1.81 3.27 1.17
CA GLY A 102 2.85 4.28 0.96
C GLY A 102 2.98 5.26 2.14
N ASP A 103 1.87 5.78 2.64
CA ASP A 103 1.83 6.69 3.80
C ASP A 103 2.36 6.03 5.08
N ARG A 104 2.17 4.71 5.25
CA ARG A 104 2.66 3.95 6.41
C ARG A 104 4.15 3.61 6.33
N PHE A 105 4.72 3.61 5.13
CA PHE A 105 6.11 3.21 4.88
C PHE A 105 6.80 4.23 3.94
N PRO A 106 7.13 5.43 4.45
CA PRO A 106 7.62 6.57 3.65
C PRO A 106 9.05 6.39 3.09
N ASP A 107 9.75 5.31 3.48
CA ASP A 107 11.18 5.12 3.21
C ASP A 107 11.54 4.83 1.74
N ASP A 108 10.60 4.85 0.79
CA ASP A 108 10.96 4.54 -0.60
C ASP A 108 10.17 5.24 -1.70
N ARG A 109 10.94 5.69 -2.69
CA ARG A 109 10.59 6.18 -4.03
C ARG A 109 9.96 5.12 -4.95
N HIS A 110 9.55 3.96 -4.42
CA HIS A 110 9.30 2.74 -5.21
C HIS A 110 7.92 2.64 -5.89
N GLY A 111 7.11 3.68 -5.83
CA GLY A 111 5.91 3.77 -6.64
C GLY A 111 5.30 5.14 -6.46
N ASP A 112 5.35 5.97 -7.48
CA ASP A 112 4.65 7.25 -7.49
C ASP A 112 3.15 7.00 -7.69
N TRP A 113 2.53 6.26 -6.77
CA TRP A 113 1.09 6.02 -6.73
C TRP A 113 0.31 7.32 -6.60
N THR A 114 0.95 8.34 -6.02
CA THR A 114 0.47 9.72 -6.01
C THR A 114 0.29 10.23 -7.44
N SER A 115 1.24 10.02 -8.36
CA SER A 115 1.07 10.39 -9.77
C SER A 115 -0.09 9.64 -10.43
N VAL A 116 -0.26 8.35 -10.14
CA VAL A 116 -1.37 7.54 -10.67
C VAL A 116 -2.70 8.08 -10.14
N ALA A 117 -2.78 8.40 -8.85
CA ALA A 117 -3.96 8.99 -8.22
C ALA A 117 -4.31 10.37 -8.79
N GLN A 118 -3.30 11.22 -9.06
CA GLN A 118 -3.48 12.51 -9.73
C GLN A 118 -4.04 12.35 -11.14
N GLU A 119 -3.55 11.36 -11.89
CA GLU A 119 -4.03 11.05 -13.22
C GLU A 119 -5.47 10.52 -13.19
N MET A 120 -5.79 9.63 -12.24
CA MET A 120 -7.17 9.18 -12.00
C MET A 120 -8.12 10.33 -11.63
N GLY A 121 -7.66 11.30 -10.84
CA GLY A 121 -8.43 12.51 -10.47
C GLY A 121 -8.89 13.37 -11.66
N ARG A 122 -8.19 13.25 -12.79
CA ARG A 122 -8.49 13.95 -14.05
C ARG A 122 -9.40 13.14 -14.98
N THR A 123 -9.63 11.87 -14.68
CA THR A 123 -10.42 10.97 -15.53
C THR A 123 -11.89 10.99 -15.09
N PRO A 124 -12.84 11.31 -15.99
CA PRO A 124 -14.26 11.43 -15.64
C PRO A 124 -14.87 10.16 -15.02
N LEU A 125 -14.47 8.98 -15.50
CA LEU A 125 -14.98 7.69 -15.02
C LEU A 125 -14.60 7.44 -13.55
N PHE A 126 -13.34 7.69 -13.19
CA PHE A 126 -12.88 7.58 -11.80
C PHE A 126 -13.53 8.62 -10.90
N ARG A 127 -13.75 9.84 -11.42
CA ARG A 127 -14.45 10.88 -10.66
C ARG A 127 -15.87 10.45 -10.31
N MET A 128 -16.58 9.85 -11.25
CA MET A 128 -17.94 9.34 -11.03
C MET A 128 -17.96 8.34 -9.87
N ILE A 129 -17.11 7.30 -9.91
CA ILE A 129 -17.14 6.25 -8.87
C ILE A 129 -16.60 6.70 -7.52
N VAL A 130 -15.53 7.49 -7.48
CA VAL A 130 -14.96 7.98 -6.22
C VAL A 130 -15.90 8.97 -5.55
N SER A 131 -16.64 9.77 -6.33
CA SER A 131 -17.66 10.68 -5.80
C SER A 131 -18.91 9.96 -5.28
N GLU A 132 -19.27 8.82 -5.88
CA GLU A 132 -20.42 8.01 -5.48
C GLU A 132 -20.14 7.26 -4.16
N LYS A 133 -18.89 6.81 -3.97
CA LYS A 133 -18.49 5.99 -2.81
C LYS A 133 -17.21 6.51 -2.14
N PRO A 134 -17.22 7.73 -1.56
CA PRO A 134 -16.00 8.33 -0.99
C PRO A 134 -15.44 7.55 0.21
N LEU A 135 -16.29 6.81 0.94
CA LEU A 135 -15.87 6.00 2.09
C LEU A 135 -15.11 4.73 1.69
N ASP A 136 -15.30 4.24 0.46
CA ASP A 136 -14.61 3.05 -0.05
C ASP A 136 -13.18 3.41 -0.50
N PHE A 137 -12.93 4.69 -0.80
CA PHE A 137 -11.66 5.22 -1.31
C PHE A 137 -11.15 6.44 -0.51
N PRO A 138 -10.97 6.32 0.82
CA PRO A 138 -10.69 7.46 1.68
C PRO A 138 -9.34 8.14 1.40
N ASP A 139 -8.33 7.39 0.98
CA ASP A 139 -7.00 7.91 0.69
C ASP A 139 -6.90 8.48 -0.73
N LEU A 140 -7.60 7.85 -1.67
CA LEU A 140 -7.69 8.30 -3.07
C LEU A 140 -8.61 9.51 -3.24
N SER A 141 -9.67 9.67 -2.44
CA SER A 141 -10.64 10.79 -2.54
C SER A 141 -9.98 12.17 -2.44
N LYS A 142 -8.84 12.28 -1.75
CA LYS A 142 -8.03 13.50 -1.61
C LYS A 142 -7.58 14.09 -2.97
N PHE A 143 -7.54 13.27 -4.02
CA PHE A 143 -7.11 13.64 -5.36
C PHE A 143 -8.27 14.07 -6.29
N PHE A 144 -9.51 14.06 -5.79
CA PHE A 144 -10.72 14.41 -6.55
C PHE A 144 -11.33 15.71 -6.00
N PRO A 145 -10.87 16.89 -6.46
CA PRO A 145 -11.45 18.14 -6.02
C PRO A 145 -12.91 18.27 -6.49
N ASN A 146 -13.78 18.67 -5.55
CA ASN A 146 -15.18 19.03 -5.79
C ASN A 146 -15.32 20.11 -6.87
#